data_AF-A0A1M3E4S4-F1
#
_entry.id   AF-A0A1M3E4S4-F1
#
_cell.length_a   1.000
_cell.length_b   1.000
_cell.length_c   1.000
_cell.angle_alpha   90.00
_cell.angle_beta   90.00
_cell.angle_gamma   90.00
#
_symmetry.space_group_name_H-M   'P 1'
#
loop_
_entity.id
_entity.type
_entity.pdbx_description
1 polymer ?
#
loop_
_entity_poly.entity_id
_entity_poly.type
_entity_poly.pdbx_seq_one_letter_code
_entity_poly.pdbx_strand_id
1 'polypeptide(L)'
;MANKIIIIQSDGTHTRPMEQAQAEKYLGNLINDNRIANLKQSLNDVTGDKGKATGSYVFDGHAVLHASSGVEEVKSVSLFFYDQDDDHYIIAMGEHTAAKTYKLTDYGQETGAFKKNATISL
;
A
#
# COMPACT_ATOMS: atom_id res chain seq x y z
N MET A 1 -18.58 -6.16 9.81
CA MET A 1 -17.28 -6.53 10.38
C MET A 1 -16.39 -5.30 10.36
N ALA A 2 -15.27 -5.28 11.08
CA ALA A 2 -14.42 -4.11 11.15
C ALA A 2 -13.28 -4.27 10.14
N ASN A 3 -13.30 -3.50 9.06
CA ASN A 3 -12.26 -3.44 8.03
C ASN A 3 -11.02 -2.73 8.59
N LYS A 4 -10.23 -3.40 9.46
CA LYS A 4 -9.04 -2.78 10.04
C LYS A 4 -7.91 -2.82 9.05
N ILE A 5 -6.96 -1.92 9.28
CA ILE A 5 -5.71 -1.87 8.55
C ILE A 5 -4.60 -2.39 9.46
N ILE A 6 -3.81 -3.28 8.93
CA ILE A 6 -2.60 -3.83 9.55
C ILE A 6 -1.44 -3.48 8.61
N ILE A 7 -0.34 -2.98 9.17
CA ILE A 7 0.87 -2.67 8.41
C ILE A 7 1.88 -3.78 8.70
N ILE A 8 2.33 -4.48 7.66
CA ILE A 8 3.42 -5.46 7.77
C ILE A 8 4.73 -4.71 7.67
N GLN A 9 5.39 -4.51 8.82
CA GLN A 9 6.68 -3.85 9.00
C GLN A 9 7.77 -4.48 8.13
N SER A 10 8.83 -3.72 7.83
CA SER A 10 9.89 -4.18 6.93
C SER A 10 10.60 -5.47 7.41
N ASP A 11 10.59 -5.71 8.73
CA ASP A 11 11.12 -6.91 9.39
C ASP A 11 10.13 -8.09 9.41
N GLY A 12 8.96 -7.93 8.77
CA GLY A 12 7.89 -8.92 8.73
C GLY A 12 6.95 -8.91 9.93
N THR A 13 7.18 -8.06 10.94
CA THR A 13 6.27 -7.97 12.09
C THR A 13 5.01 -7.16 11.74
N HIS A 14 3.92 -7.39 12.47
CA HIS A 14 2.64 -6.72 12.22
C HIS A 14 2.39 -5.62 13.25
N THR A 15 1.87 -4.48 12.80
CA THR A 15 1.27 -3.52 13.73
C THR A 15 -0.03 -4.10 14.33
N ARG A 16 -0.52 -3.46 15.41
CA ARG A 16 -1.86 -3.77 15.90
C ARG A 16 -2.90 -3.29 14.86
N PRO A 17 -4.03 -4.01 14.71
CA PRO A 17 -5.12 -3.56 13.84
C PRO A 17 -5.55 -2.14 14.19
N MET A 18 -5.70 -1.29 13.18
CA MET A 18 -5.99 0.12 13.36
C MET A 18 -7.07 0.62 12.41
N GLU A 19 -7.77 1.69 12.81
CA GLU A 19 -8.72 2.36 11.91
C GLU A 19 -7.97 3.08 10.78
N GLN A 20 -8.68 3.36 9.70
CA GLN A 20 -8.14 4.11 8.58
C GLN A 20 -7.47 5.44 8.99
N ALA A 21 -8.07 6.19 9.92
CA ALA A 21 -7.50 7.46 10.40
C ALA A 21 -6.14 7.28 11.12
N GLN A 22 -5.95 6.15 11.80
CA GLN A 22 -4.68 5.82 12.44
C GLN A 22 -3.65 5.37 11.42
N ALA A 23 -4.06 4.58 10.43
CA ALA A 23 -3.20 4.16 9.31
C ALA A 23 -2.75 5.35 8.46
N GLU A 24 -3.66 6.31 8.18
CA GLU A 24 -3.35 7.56 7.49
C GLU A 24 -2.26 8.33 8.23
N LYS A 25 -2.36 8.45 9.56
CA LYS A 25 -1.33 9.11 10.37
C LYS A 25 -0.01 8.34 10.36
N TYR A 26 -0.07 7.00 10.44
CA TYR A 26 1.12 6.15 10.43
C TYR A 26 1.89 6.28 9.11
N LEU A 27 1.21 6.01 7.99
CA LEU A 27 1.80 6.06 6.65
C LEU A 27 2.11 7.50 6.21
N GLY A 28 1.32 8.47 6.69
CA GLY A 28 1.53 9.90 6.44
C GLY A 28 2.88 10.41 6.94
N ASN A 29 3.38 9.86 8.05
CA ASN A 29 4.72 10.19 8.56
C ASN A 29 5.87 9.67 7.68
N LEU A 30 5.57 8.82 6.68
CA LEU A 30 6.55 8.23 5.77
C LEU A 30 6.61 8.93 4.40
N ILE A 31 5.72 9.91 4.16
CA ILE A 31 5.61 10.61 2.87
C ILE A 31 5.65 12.13 3.06
N ASN A 32 5.80 12.84 1.94
CA ASN A 32 5.71 14.30 1.94
C ASN A 32 4.26 14.78 2.15
N ASP A 33 4.08 15.89 2.88
CA ASP A 33 2.78 16.48 3.22
C ASP A 33 1.87 16.73 2.00
N ASN A 34 2.47 17.04 0.85
CA ASN A 34 1.76 17.31 -0.40
C ASN A 34 1.15 16.05 -1.06
N ARG A 35 1.40 14.85 -0.53
CA ARG A 35 0.87 13.55 -0.99
C ARG A 35 -0.17 12.95 -0.03
N ILE A 36 -0.41 13.57 1.13
CA ILE A 36 -1.35 13.06 2.16
C ILE A 36 -2.77 12.90 1.63
N ALA A 37 -3.26 13.83 0.82
CA ALA A 37 -4.60 13.73 0.22
C ALA A 37 -4.73 12.48 -0.68
N ASN A 38 -3.65 12.12 -1.38
CA ASN A 38 -3.62 10.94 -2.26
C ASN A 38 -3.46 9.65 -1.46
N LEU A 39 -2.69 9.66 -0.37
CA LEU A 39 -2.66 8.56 0.59
C LEU A 39 -4.06 8.28 1.15
N LYS A 40 -4.78 9.32 1.58
CA LYS A 40 -6.15 9.19 2.08
C LYS A 40 -7.08 8.57 1.04
N GLN A 41 -6.98 9.01 -0.22
CA GLN A 41 -7.78 8.45 -1.30
C GLN A 41 -7.43 6.98 -1.59
N SER A 42 -6.14 6.63 -1.62
CA SER A 42 -5.73 5.23 -1.76
C SER A 42 -6.20 4.37 -0.60
N LEU A 43 -6.20 4.88 0.63
CA LEU A 43 -6.76 4.18 1.80
C LEU A 43 -8.28 4.02 1.71
N ASN A 44 -9.02 5.01 1.18
CA ASN A 44 -10.46 4.84 0.91
C ASN A 44 -10.73 3.73 -0.11
N ASP A 45 -9.85 3.58 -1.10
CA ASP A 45 -9.96 2.52 -2.10
C ASP A 45 -9.61 1.14 -1.52
N VAL A 46 -8.67 1.08 -0.56
CA VAL A 46 -8.38 -0.13 0.22
C VAL A 46 -9.60 -0.54 1.04
N THR A 47 -10.11 0.34 1.90
CA THR A 47 -11.19 0.02 2.85
C THR A 47 -12.57 -0.08 2.21
N GLY A 48 -12.72 0.46 1.00
CA GLY A 48 -13.94 0.40 0.20
C GLY A 48 -13.96 -0.71 -0.85
N ASP A 49 -13.07 -1.70 -0.75
CA ASP A 49 -12.98 -2.87 -1.65
C ASP A 49 -12.78 -2.51 -3.13
N LYS A 50 -12.04 -1.43 -3.41
CA LYS A 50 -11.70 -0.97 -4.77
C LYS A 50 -10.27 -1.32 -5.19
N GLY A 51 -9.60 -2.17 -4.42
CA GLY A 51 -8.30 -2.73 -4.76
C GLY A 51 -8.33 -3.47 -6.10
N LYS A 52 -7.29 -3.29 -6.91
CA LYS A 52 -7.13 -3.98 -8.19
C LYS A 52 -6.08 -5.07 -8.07
N ALA A 53 -6.41 -6.26 -8.56
CA ALA A 53 -5.46 -7.38 -8.60
C ALA A 53 -4.17 -6.98 -9.30
N THR A 54 -3.03 -7.33 -8.70
CA THR A 54 -1.69 -7.09 -9.28
C THR A 54 -1.27 -8.19 -10.24
N GLY A 55 -2.14 -9.17 -10.50
CA GLY A 55 -1.85 -10.31 -11.37
C GLY A 55 -1.05 -11.38 -10.64
N SER A 56 0.20 -11.59 -11.02
CA SER A 56 1.03 -12.69 -10.52
C SER A 56 1.76 -12.41 -9.20
N TYR A 57 1.65 -11.20 -8.63
CA TYR A 57 2.33 -10.91 -7.37
C TYR A 57 1.58 -11.54 -6.20
N VAL A 58 2.35 -12.23 -5.39
CA VAL A 58 1.92 -12.84 -4.14
C VAL A 58 2.82 -12.38 -3.00
N PHE A 59 2.26 -12.28 -1.81
CA PHE A 59 2.99 -12.02 -0.58
C PHE A 59 2.56 -13.02 0.48
N ASP A 60 3.50 -13.79 1.00
CA ASP A 60 3.23 -14.87 1.97
C ASP A 60 2.10 -15.84 1.56
N GLY A 61 1.98 -16.13 0.26
CA GLY A 61 0.93 -16.99 -0.28
C GLY A 61 -0.40 -16.29 -0.59
N HIS A 62 -0.54 -15.01 -0.25
CA HIS A 62 -1.74 -14.21 -0.54
C HIS A 62 -1.60 -13.44 -1.86
N ALA A 63 -2.69 -13.39 -2.64
CA ALA A 63 -2.74 -12.58 -3.85
C ALA A 63 -2.72 -11.10 -3.48
N VAL A 64 -1.84 -10.32 -4.12
CA VAL A 64 -1.70 -8.90 -3.80
C VAL A 64 -2.62 -8.04 -4.65
N LEU A 65 -3.25 -7.07 -4.00
CA LEU A 65 -4.02 -5.98 -4.57
C LEU A 65 -3.21 -4.69 -4.55
N HIS A 66 -3.57 -3.75 -5.42
CA HIS A 66 -3.06 -2.39 -5.35
C HIS A 66 -4.19 -1.35 -5.41
N ALA A 67 -3.99 -0.26 -4.69
CA ALA A 67 -4.81 0.95 -4.75
C ALA A 67 -3.89 2.15 -5.01
N SER A 68 -4.19 2.93 -6.03
CA SER A 68 -3.35 4.06 -6.45
C SER A 68 -4.18 5.29 -6.69
N SER A 69 -3.73 6.42 -6.16
CA SER A 69 -4.37 7.73 -6.32
C SER A 69 -3.36 8.83 -6.61
N GLY A 70 -3.77 9.83 -7.37
CA GLY A 70 -2.95 10.97 -7.77
C GLY A 70 -2.50 10.90 -9.23
N VAL A 71 -1.71 11.89 -9.65
CA VAL A 71 -1.19 12.00 -11.01
C VAL A 71 0.15 11.29 -11.09
N GLU A 72 0.28 10.40 -12.08
CA GLU A 72 1.50 9.69 -12.46
C GLU A 72 2.71 10.66 -12.53
N GLU A 73 3.86 10.23 -12.02
CA GLU A 73 5.13 11.01 -11.96
C GLU A 73 5.12 12.32 -11.16
N VAL A 74 3.96 12.78 -10.66
CA VAL A 74 3.86 14.08 -9.99
C VAL A 74 3.61 13.94 -8.49
N LYS A 75 2.47 13.34 -8.12
CA LYS A 75 2.03 13.23 -6.71
C LYS A 75 1.14 12.00 -6.56
N SER A 76 1.64 10.82 -6.90
CA SER A 76 0.86 9.59 -6.73
C SER A 76 1.19 8.91 -5.39
N VAL A 77 0.23 8.15 -4.85
CA VAL A 77 0.45 7.22 -3.74
C VAL A 77 -0.16 5.89 -4.13
N SER A 78 0.66 4.86 -4.17
CA SER A 78 0.25 3.50 -4.51
C SER A 78 0.50 2.60 -3.32
N LEU A 79 -0.56 1.98 -2.80
CA LEU A 79 -0.55 1.01 -1.72
C LEU A 79 -0.64 -0.39 -2.31
N PHE A 80 0.17 -1.29 -1.79
CA PHE A 80 0.10 -2.72 -2.07
C PHE A 80 -0.31 -3.45 -0.80
N PHE A 81 -1.31 -4.32 -0.92
CA PHE A 81 -1.94 -4.97 0.22
C PHE A 81 -2.56 -6.30 -0.16
N TYR A 82 -2.92 -7.11 0.84
CA TYR A 82 -3.82 -8.24 0.66
C TYR A 82 -4.90 -8.22 1.74
N ASP A 83 -5.99 -8.91 1.48
CA ASP A 83 -7.10 -9.04 2.43
C ASP A 83 -7.06 -10.41 3.09
N GLN A 84 -7.26 -10.44 4.41
CA GLN A 84 -7.38 -11.67 5.18
C GLN A 84 -8.30 -11.43 6.38
N ASP A 85 -9.25 -12.34 6.59
CA ASP A 85 -10.16 -12.33 7.75
C ASP A 85 -10.88 -10.98 7.95
N ASP A 86 -11.31 -10.36 6.85
CA ASP A 86 -11.94 -9.02 6.76
C ASP A 86 -11.02 -7.82 7.09
N ASP A 87 -9.72 -8.05 7.30
CA ASP A 87 -8.72 -7.00 7.52
C ASP A 87 -7.82 -6.78 6.29
N HIS A 88 -7.28 -5.57 6.16
CA HIS A 88 -6.40 -5.16 5.06
C HIS A 88 -4.95 -5.06 5.52
N TYR A 89 -4.07 -5.86 4.92
CA TYR A 89 -2.65 -5.94 5.26
C TYR A 89 -1.81 -5.17 4.25
N ILE A 90 -1.39 -3.96 4.60
CA ILE A 90 -0.53 -3.14 3.74
C ILE A 90 0.92 -3.59 3.88
N ILE A 91 1.54 -3.92 2.74
CA ILE A 91 2.88 -4.50 2.66
C ILE A 91 3.91 -3.55 2.05
N ALA A 92 3.47 -2.61 1.20
CA ALA A 92 4.36 -1.65 0.57
C ALA A 92 3.60 -0.38 0.14
N MET A 93 4.34 0.72 -0.01
CA MET A 93 3.83 2.00 -0.48
C MET A 93 4.86 2.69 -1.37
N GLY A 94 4.38 3.35 -2.41
CA GLY A 94 5.25 4.07 -3.32
C GLY A 94 4.52 5.01 -4.25
N GLU A 95 5.16 5.23 -5.39
CA GLU A 95 4.73 6.16 -6.42
C GLU A 95 4.42 5.41 -7.72
N HIS A 96 3.37 5.84 -8.39
CA HIS A 96 3.03 5.47 -9.75
C HIS A 96 3.91 6.31 -10.70
N THR A 97 4.89 5.67 -11.33
CA THR A 97 5.95 6.33 -12.12
C THR A 97 5.79 6.19 -13.63
N ALA A 98 4.96 5.25 -14.12
CA ALA A 98 4.57 5.15 -15.52
C ALA A 98 3.28 4.33 -15.61
N ALA A 99 2.58 4.31 -16.76
CA ALA A 99 1.25 3.68 -16.95
C ALA A 99 0.98 2.37 -16.17
N LYS A 100 1.99 1.50 -16.09
CA LYS A 100 1.93 0.20 -15.43
C LYS A 100 3.07 -0.03 -14.42
N THR A 101 3.81 1.02 -14.08
CA THR A 101 5.06 0.92 -13.33
C THR A 101 4.97 1.72 -12.03
N TYR A 102 5.32 1.07 -10.93
CA TYR A 102 5.24 1.62 -9.59
C TYR A 102 6.58 1.43 -8.89
N LYS A 103 7.05 2.45 -8.16
CA LYS A 103 8.31 2.37 -7.41
C LYS A 103 8.04 2.51 -5.91
N LEU A 104 8.48 1.52 -5.13
CA LEU A 104 8.24 1.43 -3.68
C LEU A 104 9.20 2.32 -2.88
N THR A 105 9.14 3.63 -3.11
CA THR A 105 10.08 4.61 -2.54
C THR A 105 9.81 4.90 -1.06
N ASP A 106 8.54 4.94 -0.67
CA ASP A 106 8.14 5.38 0.66
C ASP A 106 8.26 4.24 1.69
N TYR A 107 7.78 3.05 1.31
CA TYR A 107 7.68 1.92 2.23
C TYR A 107 7.74 0.57 1.51
N GLY A 108 8.38 -0.42 2.14
CA GLY A 108 8.44 -1.78 1.62
C GLY A 108 9.21 -2.71 2.54
N GLN A 109 9.36 -3.94 2.07
CA GLN A 109 9.99 -5.05 2.80
C GLN A 109 11.52 -5.00 2.70
N GLU A 110 12.22 -5.76 3.53
CA GLU A 110 13.68 -5.92 3.38
C GLU A 110 14.05 -6.73 2.14
N THR A 111 13.25 -7.75 1.79
CA THR A 111 13.50 -8.67 0.68
C THR A 111 12.25 -8.96 -0.14
N GLY A 112 12.39 -9.74 -1.21
CA GLY A 112 11.27 -10.13 -2.09
C GLY A 112 10.87 -9.07 -3.11
N ALA A 113 9.73 -9.32 -3.77
CA ALA A 113 9.20 -8.45 -4.83
C ALA A 113 8.80 -7.07 -4.31
N PHE A 114 8.31 -7.00 -3.08
CA PHE A 114 7.84 -5.78 -2.42
C PHE A 114 8.91 -5.07 -1.58
N LYS A 115 10.19 -5.33 -1.86
CA LYS A 115 11.27 -4.68 -1.11
C LYS A 115 11.32 -3.17 -1.36
N LYS A 116 11.78 -2.39 -0.38
CA LYS A 116 11.95 -0.94 -0.54
C LYS A 116 12.82 -0.62 -1.77
N ASN A 117 12.41 0.39 -2.54
CA ASN A 117 12.96 0.81 -3.83
C ASN A 117 12.80 -0.20 -4.99
N ALA A 118 12.05 -1.29 -4.82
CA ALA A 118 11.70 -2.15 -5.95
C ALA A 118 10.76 -1.44 -6.92
N THR A 119 10.78 -1.92 -8.17
CA THR A 119 9.83 -1.54 -9.21
C THR A 119 8.85 -2.68 -9.42
N ILE A 120 7.56 -2.38 -9.36
CA ILE A 120 6.46 -3.28 -9.64
C ILE A 120 5.87 -2.90 -11.01
N SER A 121 5.67 -3.90 -11.86
CA SER A 121 5.04 -3.72 -13.18
C SER A 121 3.74 -4.52 -13.25
N LEU A 122 2.62 -3.86 -13.57
CA LEU A 122 1.25 -4.42 -13.62
C LEU A 122 0.64 -4.45 -15.04
#